data_AF-A0A317Z306-F1
#
_entry.id   AF-A0A317Z306-F1
#
_cell.length_a   1.000
_cell.length_b   1.000
_cell.length_c   1.000
_cell.angle_alpha   90.00
_cell.angle_beta   90.00
_cell.angle_gamma   90.00
#
_symmetry.space_group_name_H-M   'P 1'
#
loop_
_entity.id
_entity.type
_entity.pdbx_description
1 polymer ?
#
loop_
_entity_poly.entity_id
_entity_poly.type
_entity_poly.pdbx_seq_one_letter_code
_entity_poly.pdbx_strand_id
1 'polypeptide(L)'
;LTLGTGIGGSYYQRNVGLLTGIRHRPNQIGYLLYDPETKTQYEQRASTEALKQLLMRENYPHQNIQQLFEEAENGDTTARHYIQQWAREVARGIAEIQIVYDPELIIIGGGVSAQGDVLLRYILPELKRYLPENYGHAKVEVAQLQNHAALLGAVAEL
;
A
#
# COMPACT_ATOMS: atom_id res chain seq x y z
N LEU A 1 -0.91 2.93 -6.36
CA LEU A 1 -1.28 1.77 -5.50
C LEU A 1 -2.44 2.20 -4.60
N THR A 2 -3.49 1.40 -4.48
CA THR A 2 -4.60 1.66 -3.54
C THR A 2 -4.68 0.55 -2.50
N LEU A 3 -4.76 0.92 -1.23
CA LEU A 3 -4.86 0.02 -0.08
C LEU A 3 -6.24 0.16 0.56
N GLY A 4 -7.08 -0.86 0.43
CA GLY A 4 -8.45 -0.87 0.93
C GLY A 4 -8.89 -2.28 1.31
N THR A 5 -10.09 -2.67 0.87
CA THR A 5 -10.57 -4.06 1.00
C THR A 5 -9.62 -5.05 0.32
N GLY A 6 -9.15 -4.68 -0.88
CA GLY A 6 -8.09 -5.36 -1.60
C GLY A 6 -6.94 -4.41 -1.93
N ILE A 7 -6.13 -4.81 -2.91
CA ILE A 7 -5.05 -3.97 -3.44
C ILE A 7 -5.17 -3.81 -4.96
N GLY A 8 -5.24 -2.54 -5.40
CA GLY A 8 -5.27 -2.17 -6.81
C GLY A 8 -4.06 -1.35 -7.24
N GLY A 9 -3.75 -1.40 -8.53
CA GLY A 9 -2.67 -0.64 -9.16
C GLY A 9 -3.10 0.00 -10.47
N SER A 10 -2.51 1.15 -10.76
CA SER A 10 -2.53 1.79 -12.07
C SER A 10 -1.15 2.37 -12.33
N TYR A 11 -0.78 2.46 -13.60
CA TYR A 11 0.46 3.06 -14.04
C TYR A 11 0.17 4.03 -15.18
N TYR A 12 0.65 5.25 -15.05
CA TYR A 12 0.52 6.31 -16.04
C TYR A 12 1.91 6.71 -16.52
N GLN A 13 2.09 6.80 -17.82
CA GLN A 13 3.30 7.31 -18.43
C GLN A 13 2.94 8.40 -19.43
N ARG A 14 3.59 9.57 -19.35
CA ARG A 14 3.22 10.78 -20.11
C ARG A 14 3.00 10.55 -21.61
N ASN A 15 3.84 9.72 -22.25
CA ASN A 15 3.78 9.49 -23.69
C ASN A 15 2.88 8.31 -24.10
N VAL A 16 2.39 7.53 -23.14
CA VAL A 16 1.61 6.29 -23.38
C VAL A 16 0.20 6.40 -22.81
N GLY A 17 -0.01 7.27 -21.82
CA GLY A 17 -1.24 7.33 -21.03
C GLY A 17 -1.28 6.24 -19.96
N LEU A 18 -2.48 5.82 -19.60
CA LEU A 18 -2.69 4.71 -18.68
C LEU A 18 -2.34 3.37 -19.34
N LEU A 19 -1.59 2.53 -18.62
CA LEU A 19 -1.36 1.16 -19.03
C LEU A 19 -2.67 0.37 -18.91
N THR A 20 -3.26 -0.03 -20.04
CA THR A 20 -4.54 -0.76 -20.10
C THR A 20 -4.39 -2.25 -20.38
N GLY A 21 -3.25 -2.69 -20.94
CA GLY A 21 -2.90 -4.09 -21.17
C GLY A 21 -3.79 -4.83 -22.17
N ILE A 22 -3.25 -5.86 -22.83
CA ILE A 22 -3.95 -6.58 -23.92
C ILE A 22 -5.20 -7.36 -23.47
N ARG A 23 -5.29 -7.71 -22.18
CA ARG A 23 -6.44 -8.42 -21.59
C ARG A 23 -7.18 -7.59 -20.52
N HIS A 24 -6.98 -6.27 -20.49
CA HIS A 24 -7.62 -5.37 -19.51
C HIS A 24 -7.36 -5.73 -18.04
N ARG A 25 -6.18 -6.32 -17.76
CA ARG A 25 -5.75 -6.73 -16.42
C ARG A 25 -4.30 -6.34 -16.07
N PRO A 26 -3.74 -5.22 -16.56
CA PRO A 26 -2.44 -4.77 -16.09
C PRO A 26 -2.56 -4.35 -14.62
N ASN A 27 -1.44 -4.32 -13.91
CA ASN A 27 -1.37 -3.76 -12.56
C ASN A 27 -2.37 -4.34 -11.55
N GLN A 28 -2.75 -5.61 -11.74
CA GLN A 28 -3.46 -6.41 -10.74
C GLN A 28 -2.48 -6.81 -9.62
N ILE A 29 -1.88 -5.80 -8.99
CA ILE A 29 -0.73 -5.94 -8.11
C ILE A 29 -1.07 -6.66 -6.81
N GLY A 30 -2.35 -6.75 -6.43
CA GLY A 30 -2.80 -7.59 -5.31
C GLY A 30 -2.41 -9.07 -5.44
N TYR A 31 -2.23 -9.58 -6.67
CA TYR A 31 -1.76 -10.94 -6.94
C TYR A 31 -0.23 -11.12 -6.86
N LEU A 32 0.54 -10.05 -6.66
CA LEU A 32 2.00 -10.16 -6.51
C LEU A 32 2.37 -11.03 -5.30
N LEU A 33 3.63 -11.45 -5.27
CA LEU A 33 4.24 -12.08 -4.09
C LEU A 33 3.42 -13.26 -3.55
N TYR A 34 2.89 -14.11 -4.42
CA TYR A 34 2.21 -15.33 -3.97
C TYR A 34 3.20 -16.18 -3.18
N ASP A 35 2.82 -16.52 -1.95
CA ASP A 35 3.60 -17.37 -1.07
C ASP A 35 2.99 -18.79 -1.09
N PRO A 36 3.71 -19.79 -1.63
CA PRO A 36 3.20 -21.15 -1.72
C PRO A 36 3.05 -21.85 -0.37
N GLU A 37 3.77 -21.42 0.68
CA GLU A 37 3.71 -22.03 2.01
C GLU A 37 2.44 -21.61 2.72
N THR A 38 2.19 -20.29 2.80
CA THR A 38 0.99 -19.75 3.43
C THR A 38 -0.23 -19.75 2.51
N LYS A 39 -0.03 -19.99 1.21
CA LYS A 39 -1.05 -19.90 0.13
C LYS A 39 -1.71 -18.52 0.07
N THR A 40 -0.97 -17.47 0.38
CA THR A 40 -1.48 -16.09 0.38
C THR A 40 -0.87 -15.26 -0.74
N GLN A 41 -1.64 -14.30 -1.23
CA GLN A 41 -1.20 -13.27 -2.17
C GLN A 41 -0.86 -11.97 -1.43
N TYR A 42 -0.23 -11.03 -2.12
CA TYR A 42 0.13 -9.72 -1.56
C TYR A 42 -1.06 -9.01 -0.90
N GLU A 43 -2.23 -8.97 -1.55
CA GLU A 43 -3.39 -8.28 -0.95
C GLU A 43 -3.85 -8.89 0.37
N GLN A 44 -3.75 -10.20 0.52
CA GLN A 44 -4.20 -10.93 1.71
C GLN A 44 -3.28 -10.69 2.92
N ARG A 45 -2.13 -10.03 2.70
CA ARG A 45 -1.16 -9.67 3.74
C ARG A 45 -1.02 -8.17 3.93
N ALA A 46 -1.23 -7.36 2.89
CA ALA A 46 -0.91 -5.93 2.89
C ALA A 46 -2.12 -5.01 2.67
N SER A 47 -3.32 -5.51 2.41
CA SER A 47 -4.50 -4.64 2.30
C SER A 47 -4.86 -4.05 3.67
N THR A 48 -5.67 -2.99 3.67
CA THR A 48 -6.21 -2.42 4.92
C THR A 48 -7.11 -3.45 5.61
N GLU A 49 -7.81 -4.29 4.84
CA GLU A 49 -8.58 -5.40 5.39
C GLU A 49 -7.69 -6.46 6.03
N ALA A 50 -6.55 -6.81 5.43
CA ALA A 50 -5.59 -7.75 6.02
C ALA A 50 -5.08 -7.26 7.39
N LEU A 51 -4.84 -5.95 7.55
CA LEU A 51 -4.50 -5.37 8.86
C LEU A 51 -5.63 -5.55 9.87
N LYS A 52 -6.89 -5.29 9.49
CA LYS A 52 -8.03 -5.51 10.40
C LYS A 52 -8.16 -6.97 10.82
N GLN A 53 -8.01 -7.89 9.87
CA GLN A 53 -8.08 -9.34 10.14
C GLN A 53 -6.95 -9.80 11.07
N LEU A 54 -5.74 -9.22 10.92
CA LEU A 54 -4.65 -9.44 11.86
C LEU A 54 -5.05 -8.99 13.28
N LEU A 55 -5.54 -7.76 13.43
CA LEU A 55 -5.97 -7.24 14.74
C LEU A 55 -7.07 -8.10 15.38
N MET A 56 -8.05 -8.55 14.59
CA MET A 56 -9.11 -9.46 15.04
C MET A 56 -8.54 -10.79 15.54
N ARG A 57 -7.64 -11.41 14.78
CA ARG A 57 -7.03 -12.70 15.11
C ARG A 57 -6.20 -12.64 16.39
N GLU A 58 -5.52 -11.52 16.61
CA GLU A 58 -4.69 -11.30 17.80
C GLU A 58 -5.49 -10.69 18.97
N ASN A 59 -6.83 -10.65 18.88
CA ASN A 59 -7.72 -10.11 19.91
C ASN A 59 -7.38 -8.66 20.34
N TYR A 60 -6.88 -7.84 19.41
CA TYR A 60 -6.57 -6.44 19.70
C TYR A 60 -7.86 -5.65 20.01
N PRO A 61 -7.90 -4.80 21.05
CA PRO A 61 -9.15 -4.22 21.57
C PRO A 61 -9.90 -3.34 20.57
N HIS A 62 -9.20 -2.73 19.62
CA HIS A 62 -9.76 -1.74 18.71
C HIS A 62 -9.44 -2.06 17.24
N GLN A 63 -10.47 -2.26 16.42
CA GLN A 63 -10.30 -2.61 15.00
C GLN A 63 -10.37 -1.40 14.05
N ASN A 64 -10.50 -0.20 14.62
CA ASN A 64 -10.47 1.03 13.86
C ASN A 64 -9.03 1.38 13.49
N ILE A 65 -8.73 1.44 12.19
CA ILE A 65 -7.38 1.71 11.70
C ILE A 65 -6.90 3.10 12.09
N GLN A 66 -7.76 4.12 12.06
CA GLN A 66 -7.36 5.46 12.51
C GLN A 66 -6.97 5.43 13.99
N GLN A 67 -7.78 4.79 14.83
CA GLN A 67 -7.49 4.67 16.25
C GLN A 67 -6.18 3.90 16.52
N LEU A 68 -5.92 2.82 15.77
CA LEU A 68 -4.66 2.07 15.87
C LEU A 68 -3.44 2.97 15.61
N PHE A 69 -3.49 3.82 14.58
CA PHE A 69 -2.41 4.75 14.28
C PHE A 69 -2.29 5.84 15.36
N GLU A 70 -3.40 6.37 15.87
CA GLU A 70 -3.39 7.33 16.98
C GLU A 70 -2.77 6.74 18.25
N GLU A 71 -3.11 5.50 18.61
CA GLU A 71 -2.54 4.78 19.75
C GLU A 71 -1.03 4.57 19.58
N ALA A 72 -0.59 4.18 18.39
CA ALA A 72 0.83 3.97 18.10
C ALA A 72 1.65 5.28 18.19
N GLU A 73 1.08 6.39 17.73
CA GLU A 73 1.71 7.72 17.84
C GLU A 73 1.71 8.24 19.28
N ASN A 74 0.72 7.86 20.09
CA ASN A 74 0.66 8.15 21.53
C ASN A 74 1.54 7.23 22.39
N GLY A 75 2.32 6.34 21.78
CA GLY A 75 3.33 5.54 22.47
C GLY A 75 2.96 4.07 22.68
N ASP A 76 1.80 3.61 22.24
CA ASP A 76 1.42 2.20 22.35
C ASP A 76 2.35 1.33 21.48
N THR A 77 3.15 0.49 22.15
CA THR A 77 4.12 -0.38 21.49
C THR A 77 3.47 -1.54 20.74
N THR A 78 2.30 -1.99 21.19
CA THR A 78 1.55 -3.09 20.58
C THR A 78 0.89 -2.61 19.29
N ALA A 79 0.25 -1.44 19.30
CA ALA A 79 -0.30 -0.80 18.10
C ALA A 79 0.81 -0.60 17.05
N ARG A 80 1.94 -0.04 17.50
CA ARG A 80 3.13 0.17 16.66
C ARG A 80 3.65 -1.13 16.06
N HIS A 81 3.67 -2.21 16.83
CA HIS A 81 4.12 -3.52 16.37
C HIS A 81 3.27 -4.04 15.20
N TYR A 82 1.95 -4.00 15.31
CA TYR A 82 1.06 -4.45 14.24
C TYR A 82 1.15 -3.59 12.99
N ILE A 83 1.24 -2.27 13.14
CA ILE A 83 1.44 -1.36 12.00
C ILE A 83 2.77 -1.67 11.30
N GLN A 84 3.85 -1.87 12.05
CA GLN A 84 5.17 -2.20 11.48
C GLN A 84 5.15 -3.56 10.76
N GLN A 85 4.48 -4.56 11.32
CA GLN A 85 4.32 -5.87 10.67
C GLN A 85 3.60 -5.75 9.33
N TRP A 86 2.51 -5.00 9.30
CA TRP A 86 1.76 -4.76 8.07
C TRP A 86 2.53 -3.88 7.08
N ALA A 87 3.20 -2.83 7.56
CA ALA A 87 3.99 -1.92 6.73
C ALA A 87 5.16 -2.62 6.04
N ARG A 88 5.74 -3.66 6.67
CA ARG A 88 6.72 -4.54 6.03
C ARG A 88 6.17 -5.23 4.79
N GLU A 89 4.95 -5.77 4.87
CA GLU A 89 4.32 -6.40 3.72
C GLU A 89 4.04 -5.37 2.63
N VAL A 90 3.50 -4.20 2.99
CA VAL A 90 3.26 -3.10 2.03
C VAL A 90 4.55 -2.68 1.33
N ALA A 91 5.64 -2.47 2.08
CA ALA A 91 6.94 -2.11 1.54
C ALA A 91 7.49 -3.17 0.58
N ARG A 92 7.29 -4.46 0.88
CA ARG A 92 7.69 -5.57 0.00
C ARG A 92 7.03 -5.44 -1.39
N GLY A 93 5.73 -5.17 -1.45
CA GLY A 93 5.04 -4.98 -2.72
C GLY A 93 5.44 -3.68 -3.45
N ILE A 94 5.70 -2.60 -2.72
CA ILE A 94 6.21 -1.35 -3.31
C ILE A 94 7.59 -1.56 -3.92
N ALA A 95 8.47 -2.36 -3.31
CA ALA A 95 9.78 -2.69 -3.87
C ALA A 95 9.67 -3.40 -5.23
N GLU A 96 8.75 -4.36 -5.39
CA GLU A 96 8.48 -4.99 -6.69
C GLU A 96 8.08 -3.96 -7.75
N ILE A 97 7.19 -3.04 -7.39
CA ILE A 97 6.72 -1.96 -8.29
C ILE A 97 7.88 -1.04 -8.66
N GLN A 98 8.73 -0.66 -7.70
CA GLN A 98 9.91 0.15 -7.91
C GLN A 98 10.87 -0.52 -8.90
N ILE A 99 11.13 -1.82 -8.73
CA ILE A 99 12.07 -2.58 -9.58
C ILE A 99 11.53 -2.70 -11.01
N VAL A 100 10.22 -2.96 -11.16
CA VAL A 100 9.63 -3.17 -12.49
C VAL A 100 9.47 -1.87 -13.28
N TYR A 101 9.06 -0.78 -12.62
CA TYR A 101 8.68 0.45 -13.33
C TYR A 101 9.70 1.58 -13.23
N ASP A 102 10.56 1.59 -12.22
CA ASP A 102 11.43 2.72 -11.86
C ASP A 102 10.75 4.10 -12.00
N PRO A 103 9.60 4.31 -11.33
CA PRO A 103 8.79 5.51 -11.56
C PRO A 103 9.40 6.74 -10.87
N GLU A 104 9.00 7.94 -11.31
CA GLU A 104 9.33 9.18 -10.60
C GLU A 104 8.54 9.32 -9.28
N LEU A 105 7.30 8.83 -9.27
CA LEU A 105 6.35 8.99 -8.16
C LEU A 105 5.49 7.73 -7.97
N ILE A 106 5.36 7.29 -6.72
CA ILE A 106 4.43 6.25 -6.28
C ILE A 106 3.39 6.90 -5.35
N ILE A 107 2.12 6.86 -5.76
CA ILE A 107 1.01 7.38 -4.95
C ILE A 107 0.30 6.22 -4.25
N ILE A 108 0.17 6.32 -2.93
CA ILE A 108 -0.61 5.43 -2.07
C ILE A 108 -1.98 6.06 -1.80
N GLY A 109 -3.04 5.46 -2.33
CA GLY A 109 -4.42 5.84 -2.07
C GLY A 109 -5.20 4.77 -1.29
N GLY A 110 -6.52 4.96 -1.21
CA GLY A 110 -7.43 4.12 -0.43
C GLY A 110 -7.66 4.64 0.98
N GLY A 111 -8.60 4.08 1.73
CA GLY A 111 -9.03 4.69 3.02
C GLY A 111 -7.90 4.90 4.04
N VAL A 112 -6.84 4.08 3.99
CA VAL A 112 -5.67 4.21 4.88
C VAL A 112 -4.79 5.43 4.53
N SER A 113 -4.89 5.99 3.31
CA SER A 113 -4.14 7.21 2.95
C SER A 113 -4.59 8.44 3.72
N ALA A 114 -5.71 8.38 4.46
CA ALA A 114 -6.14 9.42 5.38
C ALA A 114 -5.17 9.63 6.55
N GLN A 115 -4.30 8.65 6.85
CA GLN A 115 -3.26 8.77 7.89
C GLN A 115 -2.11 9.71 7.50
N GLY A 116 -2.07 10.22 6.25
CA GLY A 116 -1.09 11.21 5.83
C GLY A 116 0.35 10.71 5.94
N ASP A 117 1.26 11.61 6.32
CA ASP A 117 2.69 11.31 6.49
C ASP A 117 2.97 10.28 7.58
N VAL A 118 2.05 10.08 8.53
CA VAL A 118 2.17 9.01 9.54
C VAL A 118 2.28 7.67 8.85
N LEU A 119 1.46 7.39 7.84
CA LEU A 119 1.52 6.16 7.05
C LEU A 119 2.91 5.94 6.43
N LEU A 120 3.47 7.00 5.83
CA LEU A 120 4.75 6.93 5.13
C LEU A 120 5.92 6.69 6.11
N ARG A 121 5.85 7.23 7.34
CA ARG A 121 6.84 6.97 8.39
C ARG A 121 6.96 5.49 8.77
N TYR A 122 5.90 4.71 8.61
CA TYR A 122 5.93 3.26 8.85
C TYR A 122 6.40 2.46 7.64
N ILE A 123 6.02 2.86 6.42
CA ILE A 123 6.30 2.09 5.20
C ILE A 123 7.72 2.33 4.68
N LEU A 124 8.15 3.59 4.58
CA LEU A 124 9.40 3.96 3.91
C LEU A 124 10.64 3.31 4.53
N PRO A 125 10.79 3.25 5.87
CA PRO A 125 11.96 2.60 6.47
C PRO A 125 12.08 1.10 6.16
N GLU A 126 10.98 0.45 5.80
CA GLU A 126 10.95 -0.98 5.49
C GLU A 126 11.35 -1.29 4.05
N LEU A 127 11.31 -0.31 3.12
CA LEU A 127 11.68 -0.51 1.71
C LEU A 127 13.11 -1.01 1.54
N LYS A 128 14.04 -0.49 2.35
CA LYS A 128 15.47 -0.87 2.31
C LYS A 128 15.73 -2.36 2.54
N ARG A 129 14.76 -3.10 3.09
CA ARG A 129 14.88 -4.55 3.32
C ARG A 129 14.68 -5.35 2.05
N TYR A 130 14.08 -4.75 1.03
CA TYR A 130 13.66 -5.42 -0.21
C TYR A 130 14.33 -4.83 -1.45
N LEU A 131 15.20 -3.83 -1.29
CA LEU A 131 15.97 -3.21 -2.36
C LEU A 131 17.46 -3.42 -2.11
N PRO A 132 18.29 -3.48 -3.18
CA PRO A 132 19.74 -3.47 -3.03
C PRO A 132 20.24 -2.28 -2.20
N GLU A 133 21.40 -2.44 -1.58
CA GLU A 133 22.04 -1.35 -0.84
C GLU A 133 22.28 -0.14 -1.77
N ASN A 134 21.91 1.06 -1.30
CA ASN A 134 22.00 2.31 -2.06
C ASN A 134 21.21 2.35 -3.39
N TYR A 135 20.21 1.49 -3.59
CA TYR A 135 19.38 1.48 -4.81
C TYR A 135 18.56 2.78 -5.00
N GLY A 136 18.13 3.39 -3.89
CA GLY A 136 17.16 4.50 -3.91
C GLY A 136 15.73 4.01 -4.17
N HIS A 137 14.76 4.93 -4.24
CA HIS A 137 13.41 4.64 -4.70
C HIS A 137 12.72 5.94 -5.12
N ALA A 138 11.62 5.81 -5.87
CA ALA A 138 10.75 6.90 -6.27
C ALA A 138 10.28 7.73 -5.06
N LYS A 139 9.88 8.97 -5.30
CA LYS A 139 9.12 9.71 -4.30
C LYS A 139 7.84 8.93 -3.99
N VAL A 140 7.50 8.79 -2.70
CA VAL A 140 6.25 8.14 -2.29
C VAL A 140 5.38 9.17 -1.59
N GLU A 141 4.14 9.30 -2.03
CA GLU A 141 3.16 10.24 -1.48
C GLU A 141 1.82 9.56 -1.20
N VAL A 142 1.02 10.16 -0.33
CA VAL A 142 -0.39 9.77 -0.14
C VAL A 142 -1.29 10.54 -1.09
N ALA A 143 -2.37 9.89 -1.56
CA ALA A 143 -3.34 10.53 -2.44
C ALA A 143 -4.08 11.69 -1.73
N GLN A 144 -4.00 12.90 -2.29
CA GLN A 144 -4.62 14.09 -1.71
C GLN A 144 -6.15 14.11 -1.83
N LEU A 145 -6.68 13.54 -2.93
CA LEU A 145 -8.12 13.55 -3.21
C LEU A 145 -8.91 12.50 -2.43
N GLN A 146 -8.22 11.62 -1.67
CA GLN A 146 -8.81 10.59 -0.81
C GLN A 146 -10.00 9.88 -1.50
N ASN A 147 -11.19 9.90 -0.90
CA ASN A 147 -12.40 9.24 -1.40
C ASN A 147 -12.95 9.82 -2.71
N HIS A 148 -12.55 11.02 -3.12
CA HIS A 148 -13.04 11.66 -4.35
C HIS A 148 -12.24 11.27 -5.59
N ALA A 149 -11.05 10.70 -5.42
CA ALA A 149 -10.12 10.42 -6.53
C ALA A 149 -10.76 9.51 -7.60
N ALA A 150 -11.46 8.45 -7.18
CA ALA A 150 -12.07 7.49 -8.09
C ALA A 150 -13.23 8.11 -8.89
N LEU A 151 -14.07 8.93 -8.25
CA LEU A 151 -15.20 9.58 -8.90
C LEU A 151 -14.75 10.60 -9.93
N LEU A 152 -13.76 11.43 -9.57
CA LEU A 152 -13.19 12.41 -10.50
C LEU A 152 -12.46 11.74 -11.66
N GLY A 153 -11.68 10.68 -11.39
CA GLY A 153 -10.99 9.93 -12.43
C GLY A 153 -11.92 9.21 -13.41
N ALA A 154 -13.10 8.78 -12.97
CA ALA A 154 -14.07 8.09 -13.83
C ALA A 154 -14.68 8.98 -14.93
N VAL A 155 -14.67 10.30 -14.73
CA VAL A 155 -15.20 11.29 -15.67
C VAL A 155 -14.10 12.15 -16.31
N ALA A 156 -12.83 11.87 -15.99
CA ALA A 156 -11.71 12.58 -16.58
C ALA A 156 -11.49 12.14 -18.04
N GLU A 157 -11.28 13.10 -18.93
CA GLU A 157 -10.79 12.83 -20.27
C GLU A 157 -9.27 12.61 -20.18
N LEU A 158 -8.83 11.36 -20.38
CA LEU A 158 -7.44 10.90 -20.26
C LEU A 158 -6.81 10.60 -21.61
#